data_AF-A0A7W1M0W3-F1
#
_entry.id   AF-A0A7W1M0W3-F1
#
_cell.length_a   1.000
_cell.length_b   1.000
_cell.length_c   1.000
_cell.angle_alpha   90.00
_cell.angle_beta   90.00
_cell.angle_gamma   90.00
#
_symmetry.space_group_name_H-M   'P 1'
#
loop_
_entity.id
_entity.type
_entity.pdbx_description
1 polymer ?
#
loop_
_entity_poly.entity_id
_entity_poly.type
_entity_poly.pdbx_seq_one_letter_code
_entity_poly.pdbx_strand_id
1 'polypeptide(L)' 'MHCYPCAEQGVNQPAVALCRSCSAGLCLEHLRETADMFAAGHILESCHHDTWGASKTGRTGAVDR' A
#
# COMPACT_ATOMS: atom_id res chain seq x y z
N MET A 1 -12.81 1.11 4.21
CA MET A 1 -11.42 1.02 3.75
C MET A 1 -10.61 0.24 4.78
N HIS A 2 -9.77 -0.71 4.36
CA HIS A 2 -9.00 -1.57 5.26
C HIS A 2 -7.51 -1.23 5.24
N CYS A 3 -6.81 -1.58 6.31
CA CYS A 3 -5.36 -1.44 6.41
C CYS A 3 -4.68 -2.41 5.44
N TYR A 4 -3.87 -1.89 4.51
CA TYR A 4 -3.22 -2.70 3.48
C TYR A 4 -2.27 -3.76 4.06
N PRO A 5 -1.30 -3.44 4.95
CA PRO A 5 -0.43 -4.45 5.56
C PRO A 5 -1.17 -5.55 6.33
N CYS A 6 -2.31 -5.21 6.96
CA CYS A 6 -3.16 -6.20 7.64
C CYS A 6 -3.87 -7.09 6.63
N ALA A 7 -4.38 -6.51 5.55
CA ALA A 7 -5.07 -7.26 4.50
C ALA A 7 -4.13 -8.26 3.80
N GLU A 8 -2.85 -7.92 3.60
CA GLU A 8 -1.83 -8.85 3.08
C GLU A 8 -1.65 -10.08 3.98
N GLN A 9 -1.91 -9.94 5.28
CA GLN A 9 -1.85 -11.03 6.26
C GLN A 9 -3.22 -11.71 6.46
N GLY A 10 -4.24 -11.36 5.67
CA GLY A 10 -5.61 -11.86 5.84
C GLY A 10 -6.34 -11.30 7.06
N VAL A 11 -5.79 -10.28 7.71
CA VAL A 11 -6.36 -9.63 8.89
C VAL A 11 -7.30 -8.50 8.45
N ASN A 12 -8.56 -8.58 8.86
CA ASN A 12 -9.52 -7.53 8.61
C ASN A 12 -9.40 -6.43 9.69
N GLN A 13 -8.61 -5.40 9.39
CA GLN A 13 -8.41 -4.24 10.27
C GLN A 13 -8.86 -2.95 9.56
N PRO A 14 -9.72 -2.11 10.17
CA PRO A 14 -10.10 -0.82 9.59
C PRO A 14 -8.89 0.13 9.45
N ALA A 15 -8.82 0.82 8.31
CA ALA A 15 -7.89 1.92 8.13
C ALA A 15 -8.45 3.22 8.71
N VAL A 16 -7.60 4.00 9.36
CA VAL A 16 -7.90 5.30 9.98
C VAL A 16 -7.22 6.47 9.28
N ALA A 17 -6.26 6.19 8.39
CA ALA A 17 -5.53 7.17 7.59
C ALA A 17 -5.12 6.61 6.23
N LEU A 18 -4.67 7.49 5.34
CA LEU A 18 -4.02 7.14 4.09
C LEU A 18 -2.54 7.52 4.15
N CYS A 19 -1.66 6.64 3.66
CA CYS A 19 -0.25 6.96 3.46
C CYS A 19 -0.12 8.06 2.40
N ARG A 20 0.57 9.16 2.71
CA ARG A 20 0.71 10.30 1.79
C ARG A 20 1.50 9.96 0.52
N SER A 21 2.37 8.95 0.58
CA SER A 21 3.23 8.58 -0.55
C SER A 21 2.52 7.69 -1.59
N CYS A 22 1.64 6.78 -1.15
CA CYS A 22 1.08 5.73 -2.01
C CYS A 22 -0.44 5.55 -1.87
N SER A 23 -1.09 6.33 -1.01
CA SER A 23 -2.53 6.25 -0.71
C SER A 23 -3.01 4.91 -0.15
N ALA A 24 -2.11 4.05 0.35
CA ALA A 24 -2.50 2.83 1.06
C ALA A 24 -3.25 3.18 2.36
N GLY A 25 -4.30 2.42 2.69
CA GLY A 25 -4.99 2.53 3.96
C GLY A 25 -4.12 2.00 5.10
N LEU A 26 -4.03 2.73 6.21
CA LEU A 26 -3.26 2.36 7.40
C LEU A 26 -4.15 2.33 8.66
N CYS A 27 -4.05 1.28 9.47
CA CYS A 27 -4.56 1.28 10.83
C CYS A 27 -3.66 2.14 11.74
N LEU A 28 -4.07 2.36 12.98
CA LEU A 28 -3.33 3.24 13.91
C LEU A 28 -1.90 2.73 14.20
N GLU A 29 -1.71 1.42 14.24
CA GLU A 29 -0.40 0.78 14.48
C GLU A 29 0.55 1.01 13.30
N HIS A 30 0.17 0.56 12.11
CA HIS A 30 0.99 0.75 10.91
C HIS A 30 1.19 2.22 10.54
N LEU A 31 0.29 3.12 10.95
CA LEU A 31 0.50 4.57 10.81
C LEU A 31 1.65 5.08 11.69
N ARG A 32 1.80 4.57 12.92
CA ARG A 32 2.88 4.95 13.83
C ARG A 32 4.23 4.45 13.33
N GLU A 33 4.30 3.18 12.92
CA GLU A 33 5.51 2.61 12.30
C GLU A 33 5.95 3.39 11.07
N THR A 34 4.98 3.76 10.23
CA THR A 34 5.20 4.61 9.06
C THR A 34 5.76 5.97 9.47
N ALA A 35 5.18 6.62 10.49
CA ALA A 35 5.65 7.91 11.00
C ALA A 35 7.08 7.83 11.59
N ASP A 36 7.41 6.74 12.29
CA ASP A 36 8.74 6.50 12.84
C ASP A 36 9.79 6.34 11.72
N MET A 37 9.45 5.63 10.64
CA MET A 37 10.31 5.54 9.45
C MET A 37 10.54 6.91 8.78
N PHE A 38 9.51 7.76 8.71
CA PHE A 38 9.64 9.12 8.18
C PHE A 38 10.49 10.01 9.09
N ALA A 39 10.32 9.92 10.41
CA ALA A 39 11.10 10.69 11.38
C ALA A 39 12.59 10.30 11.37
N ALA A 40 12.89 9.04 11.09
CA ALA A 40 14.26 8.52 10.97
C ALA A 40 15.01 8.99 9.70
N GLY A 41 14.37 9.77 8.82
CA GLY A 41 15.04 10.33 7.63
C GLY A 41 15.28 9.32 6.50
N HIS A 42 14.60 8.17 6.53
CA HIS A 42 14.59 7.24 5.40
C HIS A 42 13.70 7.81 4.29
N ILE A 43 14.30 8.63 3.42
CA ILE A 43 13.66 9.16 2.21
C ILE A 43 13.56 8.01 1.17
N LEU A 44 12.58 7.13 1.41
CA LEU A 44 11.84 6.27 0.47
C LEU A 44 12.63 5.34 -0.48
N GLU A 45 12.93 4.12 0.00
CA GLU A 45 12.91 2.91 -0.85
C GLU A 45 11.69 2.00 -0.58
N SER A 46 10.99 2.12 0.55
CA SER A 46 10.15 1.01 1.04
C SER A 46 8.63 1.20 1.04
N CYS A 47 8.07 2.28 0.49
CA CYS A 47 6.60 2.39 0.33
C CYS A 47 6.13 1.83 -1.03
N HIS A 48 6.72 0.74 -1.50
CA HIS A 48 6.39 0.10 -2.78
C HIS A 48 5.28 -0.94 -2.59
N HIS A 49 4.08 -0.47 -2.27
CA HIS A 49 2.88 -1.28 -2.21
C HIS A 49 2.25 -1.29 -3.59
N ASP A 50 1.88 -2.45 -4.14
CA ASP A 50 1.22 -2.52 -5.44
C ASP A 50 -0.26 -2.13 -5.33
N THR A 51 -0.54 -0.89 -4.91
CA THR A 51 -1.90 -0.33 -4.88
C THR A 51 -2.40 0.02 -6.29
N TRP A 52 -1.54 -0.08 -7.32
CA TRP A 52 -1.87 0.20 -8.72
C TRP A 52 -2.12 -1.05 -9.57
N GLY A 53 -1.72 -2.24 -9.10
CA GLY A 53 -1.89 -3.53 -9.79
C GLY A 53 -3.34 -3.92 -10.10
N ALA A 54 -4.32 -3.34 -9.38
CA ALA A 54 -5.74 -3.55 -9.66
C ALA A 54 -6.22 -2.99 -11.02
N SER A 55 -5.39 -2.22 -11.74
CA SER A 55 -5.73 -1.67 -13.07
C SER A 55 -5.10 -2.41 -14.26
N LYS A 56 -4.34 -3.51 -14.05
CA LYS A 56 -3.63 -4.22 -15.14
C LYS A 56 -4.29 -5.49 -15.66
N THR A 57 -5.54 -5.79 -15.31
CA THR A 57 -6.34 -6.79 -16.04
C THR A 57 -7.13 -6.11 -17.16
N GLY A 58 -6.44 -5.65 -18.21
CA GLY A 58 -7.11 -4.99 -19.32
C GLY A 58 -6.19 -4.31 -20.33
N ARG A 59 -5.24 -5.04 -20.93
CA ARG A 59 -4.74 -4.85 -22.31
C ARG A 59 -3.53 -5.75 -22.58
N THR A 60 -3.79 -6.86 -23.26
CA THR A 60 -3.01 -7.46 -24.36
C THR A 60 -3.85 -8.66 -24.78
N GLY A 61 -4.66 -8.62 -25.84
CA GLY A 61 -4.24 -8.21 -27.18
C GLY A 61 -3.31 -9.29 -27.71
N ALA A 62 -3.85 -10.09 -28.63
CA ALA A 62 -3.26 -11.29 -29.21
C ALA A 62 -1.78 -11.17 -29.58
N VAL A 63 -1.01 -12.21 -29.25
CA VAL A 63 0.18 -12.60 -30.02
C VAL A 63 -0.32 -13.40 -31.22
N ASP A 64 -0.17 -12.84 -32.41
CA ASP A 64 -0.25 -13.57 -33.67
C ASP A 64 0.95 -13.18 -34.54
N ARG A 65 1.79 -14.20 -34.77
CA ARG A 65 2.93 -14.34 -35.71
C ARG A 65 4.20 -13.51 -35.49
#